data_AF-U6DHV7-F1
#
_entry.id   AF-U6DHV7-F1
#
_cell.length_a   1.000
_cell.length_b   1.000
_cell.length_c   1.000
_cell.angle_alpha   90.00
_cell.angle_beta   90.00
_cell.angle_gamma   90.00
#
_symmetry.space_group_name_H-M   'P 1'
#
loop_
_entity.id
_entity.type
_entity.pdbx_description
1 polymer ?
#
loop_
_entity_poly.entity_id
_entity_poly.type
_entity_poly.pdbx_seq_one_letter_code
_entity_poly.pdbx_strand_id
1 'polypeptide(L)'
;KHVGIAVRLTFETLEGEKTSSELTVVNNGTVAIWYDWRRRSQPDSFQGLKRNRMQRFYFNNREGVILPGETKTFTFFFKSLHAGIFREYWEFGTHPTLLGGATLQVNLYAVSLTQDIFREERKLLKHKLAAHEAVTIVESVLQELLSGILTPERAQSPVDAYLTEEDLFHHRNPRVQCWPLHPHTTTTT
;
A
#
# COMPACT_ATOMS: atom_id res chain seq x y z
N LYS A 1 -31.37 -11.03 -25.38
CA LYS A 1 -31.92 -9.76 -25.92
C LYS A 1 -30.77 -8.97 -26.52
N HIS A 2 -30.94 -8.43 -27.72
CA HIS A 2 -29.93 -7.56 -28.33
C HIS A 2 -30.02 -6.16 -27.70
N VAL A 3 -28.88 -5.48 -27.60
CA VAL A 3 -28.80 -4.09 -27.13
C VAL A 3 -29.07 -3.19 -28.32
N GLY A 4 -30.11 -2.36 -28.23
CA GLY A 4 -30.50 -1.44 -29.30
C GLY A 4 -29.72 -0.13 -29.22
N ILE A 5 -29.75 0.50 -28.05
CA ILE A 5 -28.99 1.71 -27.74
C ILE A 5 -28.27 1.51 -26.42
N ALA A 6 -27.00 1.89 -26.36
CA ALA A 6 -26.22 1.92 -25.13
C ALA A 6 -25.56 3.28 -24.95
N VAL A 7 -25.75 3.88 -23.77
CA VAL A 7 -25.10 5.13 -23.37
C VAL A 7 -24.18 4.86 -22.20
N ARG A 8 -23.06 5.59 -22.14
CA ARG A 8 -22.10 5.50 -21.04
C ARG A 8 -21.96 6.86 -20.36
N LEU A 9 -22.19 6.90 -19.05
CA LEU A 9 -21.89 8.05 -18.21
C LEU A 9 -20.61 7.75 -17.40
N THR A 10 -19.65 8.68 -17.45
CA THR A 10 -18.38 8.57 -16.76
C THR A 10 -18.26 9.61 -15.65
N PHE A 11 -17.79 9.18 -14.50
CA PHE A 11 -17.60 10.01 -13.31
C PHE A 11 -16.16 9.88 -12.82
N GLU A 12 -15.56 11.00 -12.44
CA GLU A 12 -14.24 11.05 -11.82
C GLU A 12 -14.30 12.03 -10.65
N THR A 13 -13.82 11.61 -9.49
CA THR A 13 -13.89 12.41 -8.26
C THR A 13 -12.89 11.88 -7.23
N LEU A 14 -12.56 12.68 -6.22
CA LEU A 14 -11.77 12.20 -5.09
C LEU A 14 -12.64 11.35 -4.15
N GLU A 15 -12.02 10.53 -3.31
CA GLU A 15 -12.73 9.82 -2.26
C GLU A 15 -13.44 10.79 -1.31
N GLY A 16 -14.66 10.46 -0.91
CA GLY A 16 -15.51 11.29 -0.06
C GLY A 16 -16.32 12.36 -0.82
N GLU A 17 -15.89 12.75 -2.01
CA GLU A 17 -16.57 13.74 -2.84
C GLU A 17 -17.76 13.17 -3.62
N LYS A 18 -18.63 14.07 -4.06
CA LYS A 18 -19.83 13.77 -4.86
C LYS A 18 -19.69 14.45 -6.22
N THR A 19 -19.97 13.73 -7.28
CA THR A 19 -20.03 14.25 -8.65
C THR A 19 -21.34 13.84 -9.33
N SER A 20 -21.69 14.50 -10.44
CA SER A 20 -22.92 14.24 -11.19
C SER A 20 -22.72 14.32 -12.69
N SER A 21 -23.60 13.63 -13.42
CA SER A 21 -23.68 13.62 -14.87
C SER A 21 -25.14 13.51 -15.30
N GLU A 22 -25.47 14.06 -16.45
CA GLU A 22 -26.85 14.15 -16.93
C GLU A 22 -27.07 13.31 -18.18
N LEU A 23 -28.26 12.72 -18.29
CA LEU A 23 -28.73 12.03 -19.48
C LEU A 23 -30.01 12.70 -19.96
N THR A 24 -29.97 13.23 -21.18
CA THR A 24 -31.14 13.82 -21.83
C THR A 24 -31.81 12.79 -22.74
N VAL A 25 -33.11 12.59 -22.55
CA VAL A 25 -33.95 11.70 -23.35
C VAL A 25 -35.03 12.54 -24.02
N VAL A 26 -35.12 12.42 -25.35
CA VAL A 26 -36.09 13.16 -26.16
C VAL A 26 -37.05 12.19 -26.82
N ASN A 27 -38.35 12.39 -26.64
CA ASN A 27 -39.36 11.64 -27.38
C ASN A 27 -39.63 12.31 -28.72
N ASN A 28 -38.92 11.85 -29.76
CA ASN A 28 -39.14 12.28 -31.15
C ASN A 28 -40.28 11.50 -31.86
N GLY A 29 -41.02 10.66 -31.12
CA GLY A 29 -42.16 9.92 -31.63
C GLY A 29 -43.45 10.73 -31.58
N THR A 30 -44.53 10.11 -32.03
CA THR A 30 -45.88 10.70 -32.06
C THR A 30 -46.77 10.25 -30.90
N VAL A 31 -46.30 9.32 -30.08
CA VAL A 31 -47.05 8.72 -28.96
C VAL A 31 -46.32 8.93 -27.64
N ALA A 32 -47.07 8.96 -26.53
CA ALA A 32 -46.50 9.01 -25.21
C ALA A 32 -45.75 7.71 -24.87
N ILE A 33 -44.62 7.83 -24.19
CA ILE A 33 -43.76 6.70 -23.80
C ILE A 33 -43.73 6.60 -22.28
N TRP A 34 -44.30 5.54 -21.73
CA TRP A 34 -44.10 5.17 -20.34
C TRP A 34 -42.72 4.52 -20.18
N TYR A 35 -42.00 4.86 -19.10
CA TYR A 35 -40.67 4.32 -18.84
C TYR A 35 -40.50 3.84 -17.40
N ASP A 36 -39.60 2.89 -17.23
CA ASP A 36 -39.16 2.37 -15.93
C ASP A 36 -37.66 2.05 -15.92
N TRP A 37 -37.06 1.98 -14.73
CA TRP A 37 -35.63 1.75 -14.56
C TRP A 37 -35.36 0.39 -13.90
N ARG A 38 -34.60 -0.48 -14.58
CA ARG A 38 -34.28 -1.82 -14.06
C ARG A 38 -32.78 -1.97 -13.91
N ARG A 39 -32.30 -2.20 -12.68
CA ARG A 39 -30.89 -2.51 -12.44
C ARG A 39 -30.59 -3.91 -12.97
N ARG A 40 -29.57 -4.03 -13.82
CA ARG A 40 -29.11 -5.31 -14.36
C ARG A 40 -27.91 -5.78 -13.57
N SER A 41 -27.98 -6.99 -13.01
CA SER A 41 -26.81 -7.63 -12.40
C SER A 41 -25.87 -8.10 -13.50
N GLN A 42 -24.65 -7.59 -13.51
CA GLN A 42 -23.60 -8.18 -14.34
C GLN A 42 -22.83 -9.24 -13.52
N PRO A 43 -22.52 -10.41 -14.08
CA PRO A 43 -21.56 -11.32 -13.47
C PRO A 43 -20.20 -10.60 -13.48
N ASP A 44 -19.72 -10.27 -12.30
CA ASP A 44 -18.40 -9.71 -12.10
C ASP A 44 -17.49 -10.85 -11.66
N SER A 45 -16.49 -11.20 -12.46
CA SER A 45 -15.54 -12.27 -12.14
C SER A 45 -14.81 -12.05 -10.81
N PHE A 46 -14.82 -10.83 -10.28
CA PHE A 46 -14.20 -10.46 -9.00
C PHE A 46 -15.21 -10.18 -7.88
N GLN A 47 -16.47 -10.61 -8.03
CA GLN A 47 -17.52 -10.40 -7.02
C GLN A 47 -17.11 -10.89 -5.62
N GLY A 48 -16.38 -12.00 -5.53
CA GLY A 48 -15.89 -12.56 -4.26
C GLY A 48 -14.84 -11.70 -3.54
N LEU A 49 -14.14 -10.81 -4.26
CA LEU A 49 -13.14 -9.90 -3.70
C LEU A 49 -13.75 -8.56 -3.26
N LYS A 50 -14.96 -8.24 -3.74
CA LYS A 50 -15.67 -6.99 -3.40
C LYS A 50 -16.29 -7.10 -2.02
N ARG A 51 -15.51 -6.77 -0.99
CA ARG A 51 -15.91 -6.74 0.45
C ARG A 51 -17.13 -5.88 0.76
N ASN A 52 -17.55 -4.97 -0.12
CA ASN A 52 -18.58 -3.98 0.21
C ASN A 52 -19.60 -3.77 -0.92
N ARG A 53 -20.86 -4.17 -0.64
CA ARG A 53 -22.06 -4.00 -1.49
C ARG A 53 -22.73 -2.62 -1.36
N MET A 54 -22.08 -1.65 -0.72
CA MET A 54 -22.61 -0.29 -0.62
C MET A 54 -22.94 0.30 -2.00
N GLN A 55 -24.13 0.88 -2.10
CA GLN A 55 -24.57 1.65 -3.26
C GLN A 55 -23.71 2.91 -3.40
N ARG A 56 -23.30 3.21 -4.63
CA ARG A 56 -22.44 4.37 -4.94
C ARG A 56 -23.02 5.29 -6.01
N PHE A 57 -23.93 4.77 -6.82
CA PHE A 57 -24.67 5.53 -7.82
C PHE A 57 -26.09 5.81 -7.32
N TYR A 58 -26.53 7.04 -7.51
CA TYR A 58 -27.82 7.53 -7.04
C TYR A 58 -28.48 8.37 -8.12
N PHE A 59 -29.75 8.14 -8.36
CA PHE A 59 -30.58 8.96 -9.25
C PHE A 59 -32.05 8.71 -8.92
N ASN A 60 -32.94 9.54 -9.45
CA ASN A 60 -34.37 9.29 -9.34
C ASN A 60 -34.77 8.18 -10.33
N ASN A 61 -34.97 6.96 -9.82
CA ASN A 61 -35.34 5.79 -10.59
C ASN A 61 -36.86 5.55 -10.66
N ARG A 62 -37.68 6.55 -10.31
CA ARG A 62 -39.14 6.45 -10.43
C ARG A 62 -39.53 6.31 -11.91
N GLU A 63 -40.56 5.51 -12.14
CA GLU A 63 -41.24 5.41 -13.42
C GLU A 63 -41.93 6.74 -13.79
N GLY A 64 -42.25 6.89 -15.07
CA GLY A 64 -42.92 8.10 -15.55
C GLY A 64 -43.34 7.99 -17.01
N VAL A 65 -43.78 9.10 -17.57
CA VAL A 65 -44.22 9.20 -18.98
C VAL A 65 -43.50 10.37 -19.63
N ILE A 66 -43.05 10.18 -20.88
CA ILE A 66 -42.49 11.21 -21.76
C ILE A 66 -43.46 11.44 -22.92
N LEU A 67 -44.04 12.63 -22.99
CA LEU A 67 -45.01 13.00 -24.03
C LEU A 67 -44.34 13.21 -25.39
N PRO A 68 -45.08 13.15 -26.51
CA PRO A 68 -44.54 13.48 -27.84
C PRO A 68 -43.90 14.87 -27.86
N GLY A 69 -42.67 14.97 -28.36
CA GLY A 69 -41.89 16.21 -28.38
C GLY A 69 -41.30 16.63 -27.03
N GLU A 70 -41.56 15.91 -25.95
CA GLU A 70 -41.01 16.23 -24.63
C GLU A 70 -39.54 15.78 -24.51
N THR A 71 -38.77 16.60 -23.80
CA THR A 71 -37.40 16.29 -23.38
C THR A 71 -37.37 16.13 -21.86
N LYS A 72 -36.83 15.00 -21.38
CA LYS A 72 -36.56 14.77 -19.96
C LYS A 72 -35.06 14.63 -19.71
N THR A 73 -34.58 15.29 -18.65
CA THR A 73 -33.20 15.18 -18.19
C THR A 73 -33.15 14.39 -16.89
N PHE A 74 -32.28 13.38 -16.84
CA PHE A 74 -32.03 12.55 -15.67
C PHE A 74 -30.64 12.86 -15.11
N THR A 75 -30.57 13.33 -13.86
CA THR A 75 -29.30 13.58 -13.18
C THR A 75 -28.88 12.37 -12.36
N PHE A 76 -27.70 11.84 -12.69
CA PHE A 76 -27.05 10.75 -11.98
C PHE A 76 -25.96 11.31 -11.08
N PHE A 77 -25.87 10.77 -9.88
CA PHE A 77 -24.88 11.12 -8.88
C PHE A 77 -23.98 9.93 -8.58
N PHE A 78 -22.70 10.21 -8.35
CA PHE A 78 -21.74 9.24 -7.85
C PHE A 78 -21.09 9.78 -6.58
N LYS A 79 -21.00 8.92 -5.56
CA LYS A 79 -20.25 9.18 -4.32
C LYS A 79 -19.67 7.87 -3.79
N SER A 80 -18.38 7.90 -3.43
CA SER A 80 -17.70 6.77 -2.79
C SER A 80 -16.81 7.28 -1.66
N LEU A 81 -16.83 6.61 -0.51
CA LEU A 81 -15.90 6.88 0.61
C LEU A 81 -14.51 6.25 0.38
N HIS A 82 -14.38 5.40 -0.64
CA HIS A 82 -13.14 4.70 -0.94
C HIS A 82 -12.78 4.91 -2.40
N ALA A 83 -11.49 5.07 -2.65
CA ALA A 83 -10.94 4.98 -3.99
C ALA A 83 -11.24 3.62 -4.64
N GLY A 84 -11.35 3.64 -5.96
CA GLY A 84 -11.61 2.46 -6.76
C GLY A 84 -12.42 2.75 -8.02
N ILE A 85 -12.63 1.68 -8.78
CA ILE A 85 -13.40 1.70 -10.03
C ILE A 85 -14.74 1.02 -9.80
N PHE A 86 -15.82 1.72 -10.15
CA PHE A 86 -17.19 1.27 -9.92
C PHE A 86 -18.00 1.29 -11.20
N ARG A 87 -18.88 0.29 -11.34
CA ARG A 87 -19.69 0.10 -12.54
C ARG A 87 -21.10 -0.33 -12.16
N GLU A 88 -22.08 0.26 -12.82
CA GLU A 88 -23.47 -0.18 -12.75
C GLU A 88 -24.12 -0.17 -14.13
N TYR A 89 -25.09 -1.08 -14.30
CA TYR A 89 -25.77 -1.32 -15.56
C TYR A 89 -27.27 -1.19 -15.33
N TRP A 90 -27.91 -0.30 -16.07
CA TRP A 90 -29.33 -0.01 -15.97
C TRP A 90 -30.00 -0.19 -17.33
N GLU A 91 -31.16 -0.83 -17.33
CA GLU A 91 -32.05 -0.93 -18.49
C GLU A 91 -33.12 0.16 -18.35
N PHE A 92 -33.28 0.95 -19.41
CA PHE A 92 -34.33 1.95 -19.56
C PHE A 92 -35.50 1.29 -20.29
N GLY A 93 -36.44 0.75 -19.50
CA GLY A 93 -37.64 0.10 -20.01
C GLY A 93 -38.59 1.10 -20.64
N THR A 94 -39.22 0.75 -21.76
CA THR A 94 -40.18 1.61 -22.46
C THR A 94 -41.44 0.85 -22.86
N HIS A 95 -42.57 1.54 -22.77
CA HIS A 95 -43.86 1.09 -23.28
C HIS A 95 -44.55 2.26 -24.03
N PRO A 96 -44.92 2.12 -25.31
CA PRO A 96 -44.74 0.93 -26.16
C PRO A 96 -43.27 0.56 -26.35
N THR A 97 -43.02 -0.72 -26.62
CA THR A 97 -41.66 -1.23 -26.75
C THR A 97 -40.98 -0.66 -27.98
N LEU A 98 -39.87 0.05 -27.78
CA LEU A 98 -39.07 0.63 -28.85
C LEU A 98 -38.11 -0.41 -29.46
N LEU A 99 -37.59 -0.11 -30.65
CA LEU A 99 -36.52 -0.86 -31.32
C LEU A 99 -36.79 -2.39 -31.44
N GLY A 100 -38.04 -2.78 -31.64
CA GLY A 100 -38.42 -4.20 -31.78
C GLY A 100 -38.13 -5.05 -30.54
N GLY A 101 -38.04 -4.45 -29.35
CA GLY A 101 -37.71 -5.16 -28.11
C GLY A 101 -36.22 -5.21 -27.77
N ALA A 102 -35.37 -4.53 -28.54
CA ALA A 102 -33.98 -4.31 -28.18
C ALA A 102 -33.89 -3.41 -26.93
N THR A 103 -32.93 -3.70 -26.05
CA THR A 103 -32.82 -2.99 -24.77
C THR A 103 -32.16 -1.63 -24.94
N LEU A 104 -32.68 -0.62 -24.25
CA LEU A 104 -32.03 0.67 -24.05
C LEU A 104 -31.22 0.59 -22.76
N GLN A 105 -29.92 0.82 -22.84
CA GLN A 105 -28.99 0.56 -21.75
C GLN A 105 -28.24 1.83 -21.35
N VAL A 106 -28.13 2.05 -20.04
CA VAL A 106 -27.34 3.12 -19.44
C VAL A 106 -26.27 2.49 -18.56
N ASN A 107 -25.01 2.76 -18.90
CA ASN A 107 -23.85 2.23 -18.20
C ASN A 107 -23.17 3.33 -17.41
N LEU A 108 -23.10 3.16 -16.10
CA LEU A 108 -22.45 4.12 -15.19
C LEU A 108 -21.05 3.60 -14.88
N TYR A 109 -20.02 4.42 -15.13
CA TYR A 109 -18.63 4.11 -14.85
C TYR A 109 -18.05 5.21 -13.99
N ALA A 110 -17.51 4.88 -12.84
CA ALA A 110 -16.90 5.85 -11.96
C ALA A 110 -15.50 5.45 -11.53
N VAL A 111 -14.64 6.45 -11.38
CA VAL A 111 -13.32 6.36 -10.76
C VAL A 111 -13.30 7.29 -9.56
N SER A 112 -13.02 6.73 -8.39
CA SER A 112 -12.74 7.50 -7.18
C SER A 112 -11.24 7.40 -6.88
N LEU A 113 -10.57 8.52 -6.73
CA LEU A 113 -9.12 8.60 -6.52
C LEU A 113 -8.81 8.93 -5.06
N THR A 114 -7.77 8.32 -4.50
CA THR A 114 -7.22 8.71 -3.20
C THR A 114 -6.36 9.95 -3.39
N GLN A 115 -6.57 10.97 -2.57
CA GLN A 115 -5.71 12.14 -2.55
C GLN A 115 -4.48 11.88 -1.69
N ASP A 116 -3.30 12.20 -2.23
CA ASP A 116 -2.05 12.07 -1.51
C ASP A 116 -1.80 13.33 -0.66
N ILE A 117 -2.58 13.46 0.42
CA ILE A 117 -2.55 14.63 1.30
C ILE A 117 -1.16 14.86 1.92
N PHE A 118 -0.37 13.80 2.13
CA PHE A 118 0.95 13.86 2.76
C PHE A 118 2.11 13.98 1.77
N ARG A 119 1.85 14.43 0.54
CA ARG A 119 2.86 14.49 -0.51
C ARG A 119 4.08 15.32 -0.13
N GLU A 120 3.84 16.53 0.39
CA GLU A 120 4.92 17.45 0.72
C GLU A 120 5.67 17.02 1.98
N GLU A 121 5.00 16.56 3.04
CA GLU A 121 5.72 16.07 4.22
C GLU A 121 6.53 14.82 3.89
N ARG A 122 6.01 13.90 3.07
CA ARG A 122 6.76 12.73 2.63
C ARG A 122 7.98 13.14 1.80
N LYS A 123 7.87 14.17 0.96
CA LYS A 123 9.00 14.70 0.18
C LYS A 123 10.07 15.30 1.09
N LEU A 124 9.67 16.10 2.07
CA LEU A 124 10.57 16.69 3.07
C LEU A 124 11.28 15.60 3.89
N LEU A 125 10.53 14.60 4.35
CA LEU A 125 11.07 13.49 5.14
C LEU A 125 12.07 12.68 4.34
N LYS A 126 11.77 12.38 3.06
CA LYS A 126 12.71 11.70 2.15
C LYS A 126 14.01 12.49 1.96
N HIS A 127 13.91 13.81 1.80
CA HIS A 127 15.10 14.65 1.67
C HIS A 127 15.95 14.63 2.95
N LYS A 128 15.33 14.74 4.12
CA LYS A 128 16.03 14.67 5.42
C LYS A 128 16.71 13.32 5.62
N LEU A 129 16.01 12.23 5.26
CA LEU A 129 16.54 10.87 5.36
C LEU A 129 17.77 10.68 4.47
N ALA A 130 17.71 11.13 3.21
CA ALA A 130 18.83 11.04 2.27
C ALA A 130 20.06 11.82 2.76
N ALA A 131 19.85 13.00 3.35
CA ALA A 131 20.94 13.80 3.93
C ALA A 131 21.60 13.07 5.12
N HIS A 132 20.81 12.45 5.99
CA HIS A 132 21.33 11.70 7.13
C HIS A 132 22.06 10.43 6.68
N GLU A 133 21.52 9.71 5.70
CA GLU A 133 22.14 8.51 5.13
C GLU A 133 23.52 8.82 4.56
N ALA A 134 23.66 9.92 3.80
CA ALA A 134 24.95 10.35 3.26
C ALA A 134 25.98 10.61 4.38
N VAL A 135 25.59 11.28 5.46
CA VAL A 135 26.48 11.55 6.61
C VAL A 135 26.91 10.23 7.28
N THR A 136 25.96 9.34 7.56
CA THR A 136 26.24 8.05 8.20
C THR A 136 27.17 7.17 7.36
N ILE A 137 27.01 7.17 6.03
CA ILE A 137 27.92 6.45 5.13
C ILE A 137 29.33 7.01 5.25
N VAL A 138 29.50 8.34 5.18
CA VAL A 138 30.82 8.99 5.31
C VAL A 138 31.47 8.65 6.65
N GLU A 139 30.72 8.72 7.75
CA GLU A 139 31.21 8.36 9.07
C GLU A 139 31.64 6.89 9.15
N SER A 140 30.86 5.97 8.57
CA SER A 140 31.18 4.53 8.57
C SER A 140 32.46 4.24 7.78
N VAL A 141 32.61 4.82 6.59
CA VAL A 141 33.80 4.66 5.75
C VAL A 141 35.02 5.25 6.44
N LEU A 142 34.88 6.41 7.09
CA LEU A 142 35.96 7.01 7.85
C LEU A 142 36.40 6.12 9.03
N GLN A 143 35.44 5.55 9.77
CA GLN A 143 35.75 4.62 10.86
C GLN A 143 36.44 3.36 10.36
N GLU A 144 36.00 2.79 9.23
CA GLU A 144 36.64 1.64 8.61
C GLU A 144 38.10 1.94 8.23
N LEU A 145 38.35 3.06 7.56
CA LEU A 145 39.70 3.50 7.21
C LEU A 145 40.57 3.73 8.45
N LEU A 146 40.04 4.40 9.48
CA LEU A 146 40.77 4.62 10.72
C LEU A 146 41.12 3.30 11.41
N SER A 147 40.20 2.34 11.45
CA SER A 147 40.44 1.03 12.05
C SER A 147 41.57 0.26 11.35
N GLY A 148 41.75 0.43 10.04
CA GLY A 148 42.84 -0.19 9.28
C GLY A 148 44.20 0.48 9.47
N ILE A 149 44.24 1.75 9.86
CA ILE A 149 45.48 2.53 10.07
C ILE A 149 45.94 2.48 11.53
N LEU A 150 45.00 2.44 12.48
CA LEU A 150 45.32 2.41 13.91
C LEU A 150 46.11 1.15 14.24
N THR A 151 47.25 1.36 14.89
CA THR A 151 48.06 0.25 15.37
C THR A 151 47.24 -0.53 16.40
N PRO A 152 47.09 -1.86 16.24
CA PRO A 152 46.36 -2.68 17.20
C PRO A 152 46.87 -2.42 18.61
N GLU A 153 45.97 -2.49 19.59
CA GLU A 153 46.37 -2.40 20.99
C GLU A 153 47.48 -3.42 21.26
N ARG A 154 48.56 -2.95 21.88
CA ARG A 154 49.75 -3.77 22.15
C ARG A 154 49.28 -5.01 22.89
N ALA A 155 49.54 -6.19 22.31
CA ALA A 155 49.27 -7.45 22.98
C ALA A 155 49.82 -7.39 24.41
N GLN A 156 48.99 -7.76 25.39
CA GLN A 156 49.42 -7.77 26.78
C GLN A 156 50.72 -8.57 26.87
N SER A 157 51.72 -8.01 27.55
CA SER A 157 52.97 -8.73 27.79
C SER A 157 52.60 -10.07 28.41
N PRO A 158 53.11 -11.21 27.91
CA PRO A 158 52.81 -12.51 28.51
C PRO A 158 53.08 -12.42 30.01
N VAL A 159 52.10 -12.83 30.82
CA VAL A 159 52.24 -12.87 32.28
C VAL A 159 53.45 -13.72 32.67
N ASP A 160 53.77 -14.71 31.83
CA ASP A 160 54.87 -15.65 31.99
C ASP A 160 56.25 -15.08 31.59
N ALA A 161 56.32 -13.87 31.03
CA ALA A 161 57.59 -13.27 30.58
C ALA A 161 58.54 -12.94 31.74
N TYR A 162 58.01 -12.85 32.96
CA TYR A 162 58.78 -12.59 34.18
C TYR A 162 58.91 -13.83 35.09
N LEU A 163 58.41 -14.99 34.66
CA LEU A 163 58.59 -16.23 35.43
C LEU A 163 60.03 -16.73 35.26
N THR A 164 60.71 -16.96 36.37
CA THR A 164 62.00 -17.68 36.36
C THR A 164 61.78 -19.16 36.07
N GLU A 165 62.84 -19.89 35.70
CA GLU A 165 62.75 -21.34 35.50
C GLU A 165 62.26 -22.06 36.77
N GLU A 166 62.65 -21.57 37.95
CA GLU A 166 62.16 -22.02 39.25
C GLU A 166 60.64 -21.80 39.42
N ASP A 167 60.12 -20.64 39.05
CA ASP A 167 58.67 -20.36 39.17
C ASP A 167 57.84 -21.29 38.26
N LEU A 168 58.32 -21.53 37.04
CA LEU A 168 57.73 -22.48 36.09
C LEU A 168 57.73 -23.92 36.64
N PHE A 169 58.81 -24.31 37.31
CA PHE A 169 58.92 -25.62 37.94
C PHE A 169 57.90 -25.78 39.07
N HIS A 170 57.75 -24.78 39.94
CA HIS A 170 56.78 -24.81 41.04
C HIS A 170 55.32 -24.80 40.55
N HIS A 171 55.02 -24.05 39.49
CA HIS A 171 53.70 -24.06 38.86
C HIS A 171 53.33 -25.42 38.26
N ARG A 172 54.28 -26.09 37.58
CA ARG A 172 54.06 -27.43 37.02
C ARG A 172 54.07 -28.54 38.07
N ASN A 173 54.73 -28.33 39.20
CA ASN A 173 54.94 -29.32 40.23
C ASN A 173 54.54 -28.81 41.64
N PRO A 174 53.25 -28.50 41.87
CA PRO A 174 52.78 -27.86 43.11
C PRO A 174 52.92 -28.74 44.37
N ARG A 175 53.29 -30.01 44.23
CA ARG A 175 53.48 -30.97 45.34
C ARG A 175 54.95 -31.25 45.67
N VAL A 176 55.89 -30.56 45.01
CA VAL A 176 57.32 -30.81 45.17
C VAL A 176 57.92 -29.62 45.92
N GLN A 177 58.12 -29.78 47.24
CA GLN A 177 58.90 -28.84 48.04
C GLN A 177 60.38 -29.18 47.87
N CYS A 178 61.18 -28.24 47.34
CA CYS A 178 62.64 -28.35 47.36
C CYS A 178 63.13 -28.27 48.81
N TRP A 179 63.53 -29.41 49.38
CA TRP A 179 64.23 -29.43 50.66
C TRP A 179 65.65 -28.89 50.44
N PRO A 180 66.12 -27.88 51.18
CA PRO A 180 67.50 -27.46 51.08
C PRO A 180 68.41 -28.61 51.52
N LEU A 181 69.32 -29.02 50.66
CA LEU A 181 70.39 -29.96 51.03
C LEU A 181 71.18 -29.33 52.19
N HIS A 182 71.07 -29.92 53.37
CA HIS A 182 71.87 -29.51 54.52
C HIS A 182 73.36 -29.67 54.18
N PRO A 183 74.21 -28.67 54.47
CA PRO A 183 75.64 -28.86 54.35
C PRO A 183 76.08 -29.88 55.40
N HIS A 184 76.71 -30.96 54.93
CA HIS A 184 77.40 -31.90 55.81
C HIS A 184 78.54 -31.14 56.53
N THR A 185 78.39 -30.91 57.82
CA THR A 185 79.49 -30.45 58.68
C THR A 185 80.45 -31.59 58.91
N THR A 186 81.59 -31.57 58.24
CA THR A 186 82.77 -32.36 58.62
C THR A 186 83.55 -31.61 59.70
N THR A 187 83.52 -32.13 60.92
CA THR A 187 84.43 -31.77 62.02
C THR A 187 85.59 -32.75 62.03
N THR A 188 86.84 -32.28 61.98
CA THR A 188 88.00 -33.01 62.54
C THR A 188 89.06 -32.01 63.00
N THR A 189 89.65 -32.37 64.13
CA THR A 189 90.60 -31.73 65.05
C THR A 189 91.88 -31.18 64.42
#